data_AF-A0A939M0W6-F1
#
_entry.id   AF-A0A939M0W6-F1
#
_cell.length_a   1.000
_cell.length_b   1.000
_cell.length_c   1.000
_cell.angle_alpha   90.00
_cell.angle_beta   90.00
_cell.angle_gamma   90.00
#
_symmetry.space_group_name_H-M   'P 1'
#
loop_
_entity.id
_entity.type
_entity.pdbx_description
1 polymer ?
#
loop_
_entity_poly.entity_id
_entity_poly.type
_entity_poly.pdbx_seq_one_letter_code
_entity_poly.pdbx_strand_id
1 'polypeptide(L)'
;MSKLTISEVAERHLDQWADAVQRGELSIWQLPLAVQQFISIGWAEGMAYAAEQAREYERQLDRAYLAAYSPKDRREEYQRRLDEYFQTEDEQFFSDSGRTAWKEAA
;
A
#
# COMPACT_ATOMS: atom_id res chain seq x y z
N MET A 1 12.18 30.35 16.36
CA MET A 1 12.47 29.03 15.75
C MET A 1 13.44 29.25 14.62
N SER A 2 14.67 28.73 14.72
CA SER A 2 15.64 28.81 13.63
C SER A 2 15.20 27.88 12.49
N LYS A 3 15.10 28.40 11.27
CA LYS A 3 14.78 27.61 10.08
C LYS A 3 16.03 26.80 9.73
N LEU A 4 15.98 25.48 9.95
CA LEU A 4 17.06 24.59 9.53
C LEU A 4 17.21 24.72 8.01
N THR A 5 18.34 25.26 7.58
CA THR A 5 18.68 25.43 6.17
C THR A 5 19.80 24.45 5.84
N ILE A 6 19.57 23.64 4.80
CA ILE A 6 20.59 22.74 4.27
C ILE A 6 21.68 23.63 3.66
N SER A 7 22.94 23.30 3.89
CA SER A 7 24.03 24.03 3.25
C SER A 7 24.08 23.70 1.77
N GLU A 8 24.48 24.67 0.94
CA GLU A 8 24.63 24.50 -0.51
C GLU A 8 25.59 23.34 -0.88
N VAL A 9 26.55 23.03 0.01
CA VAL A 9 27.44 21.88 -0.17
C VAL A 9 26.68 20.56 0.03
N ALA A 10 25.86 20.48 1.09
CA ALA A 10 25.07 19.28 1.36
C ALA A 10 24.01 19.05 0.26
N GLU A 11 23.38 20.12 -0.23
CA GLU A 11 22.43 20.06 -1.36
C GLU A 11 23.07 19.47 -2.61
N ARG A 12 24.25 19.96 -3.00
CA ARG A 12 24.99 19.42 -4.16
C ARG A 12 25.33 17.93 -4.02
N HIS A 13 25.66 17.46 -2.83
CA HIS A 13 25.91 16.03 -2.60
C HIS A 13 24.63 15.20 -2.72
N LEU A 14 23.50 15.71 -2.21
CA LEU A 14 22.21 15.04 -2.36
C LEU A 14 21.82 14.92 -3.84
N ASP A 15 22.00 15.97 -4.63
CA ASP A 15 21.72 15.96 -6.07
C ASP A 15 22.60 14.95 -6.81
N GLN A 16 23.92 14.94 -6.53
CA GLN A 16 24.85 13.99 -7.14
C GLN A 16 24.50 12.54 -6.80
N TRP A 17 24.12 12.27 -5.55
CA TRP A 17 23.69 10.93 -5.15
C TRP A 17 22.37 10.54 -5.81
N ALA A 18 21.40 11.45 -5.88
CA ALA A 18 20.13 11.21 -6.56
C ALA A 18 20.35 10.84 -8.03
N ASP A 19 21.17 11.62 -8.73
CA ASP A 19 21.57 11.38 -10.12
C ASP A 19 22.26 10.02 -10.32
N ALA A 20 23.21 9.67 -9.45
CA ALA A 20 23.96 8.41 -9.55
C ALA A 20 23.05 7.19 -9.26
N VAL A 21 22.11 7.33 -8.32
CA VAL A 21 21.12 6.28 -8.04
C VAL A 21 20.15 6.12 -9.21
N GLN A 22 19.67 7.21 -9.81
CA GLN A 22 18.77 7.15 -10.97
C GLN A 22 19.41 6.50 -12.18
N ARG A 23 20.72 6.73 -12.39
CA ARG A 23 21.49 6.08 -13.47
C ARG A 23 21.87 4.63 -13.16
N GLY A 24 21.63 4.15 -11.94
CA GLY A 24 22.03 2.82 -11.50
C GLY A 24 23.54 2.67 -11.25
N GLU A 25 24.28 3.78 -11.22
CA GLU A 25 25.72 3.82 -10.92
C GLU A 25 25.99 3.63 -9.42
N LEU A 26 25.00 3.98 -8.58
CA LEU A 26 25.06 3.88 -7.12
C LEU A 26 23.84 3.12 -6.60
N SER A 27 24.07 2.13 -5.73
CA SER A 27 23.01 1.45 -5.00
C SER A 27 22.62 2.25 -3.76
N ILE A 28 21.34 2.21 -3.37
CA ILE A 28 20.82 2.88 -2.17
C ILE A 28 21.61 2.49 -0.91
N TRP A 29 22.04 1.22 -0.81
CA TRP A 29 22.83 0.71 0.32
C TRP A 29 24.21 1.33 0.46
N GLN A 30 24.71 2.00 -0.58
CA GLN A 30 26.00 2.68 -0.61
C GLN A 30 25.91 4.15 -0.16
N LEU A 31 24.69 4.67 0.07
CA LEU A 31 24.47 6.03 0.56
C LEU A 31 24.77 6.15 2.07
N PRO A 32 24.95 7.36 2.61
CA PRO A 32 24.99 7.56 4.05
C PRO A 32 23.70 7.09 4.72
N LEU A 33 23.82 6.50 5.92
CA LEU A 33 22.70 5.90 6.66
C LEU A 33 21.51 6.86 6.85
N ALA A 34 21.78 8.15 7.11
CA ALA A 34 20.72 9.15 7.25
C ALA A 34 19.89 9.32 5.96
N VAL A 35 20.54 9.26 4.79
CA VAL A 35 19.88 9.33 3.48
C VAL A 35 19.09 8.06 3.21
N GLN A 36 19.64 6.89 3.56
CA GLN A 36 18.92 5.61 3.45
C GLN A 36 17.64 5.60 4.29
N GLN A 37 17.72 6.11 5.53
CA GLN A 37 16.57 6.22 6.41
C GLN A 37 15.52 7.18 5.83
N PHE A 38 15.96 8.32 5.29
CA PHE A 38 15.06 9.28 4.64
C PHE A 38 14.32 8.67 3.45
N ILE A 39 15.02 7.94 2.58
CA ILE A 39 14.41 7.21 1.46
C ILE A 39 13.39 6.19 1.97
N SER A 40 13.74 5.42 3.00
CA SER A 40 12.85 4.42 3.59
C SER A 40 11.55 5.03 4.14
N ILE A 41 11.65 6.20 4.79
CA ILE A 41 10.48 6.94 5.29
C ILE A 41 9.62 7.42 4.11
N GLY A 42 10.22 8.07 3.12
CA GLY A 42 9.50 8.55 1.93
C GLY A 42 8.83 7.41 1.16
N TRP A 43 9.46 6.23 1.08
CA TRP A 43 8.87 5.04 0.50
C TRP A 43 7.65 4.57 1.29
N ALA A 44 7.74 4.49 2.61
CA ALA A 44 6.63 4.08 3.46
C ALA A 44 5.43 5.04 3.34
N GLU A 45 5.69 6.36 3.32
CA GLU A 45 4.66 7.38 3.07
C GLU A 45 4.04 7.24 1.68
N GLY A 46 4.86 7.05 0.65
CA GLY A 46 4.40 6.83 -0.72
C GLY A 46 3.52 5.58 -0.85
N MET A 47 3.89 4.50 -0.19
CA MET A 47 3.09 3.26 -0.14
C MET A 47 1.76 3.47 0.58
N ALA A 48 1.75 4.21 1.69
CA ALA A 48 0.52 4.52 2.42
C ALA A 48 -0.44 5.37 1.57
N TYR A 49 0.10 6.38 0.88
CA TYR A 49 -0.66 7.21 -0.05
C TYR A 49 -1.20 6.41 -1.23
N ALA A 50 -0.37 5.55 -1.84
CA ALA A 50 -0.80 4.67 -2.93
C ALA A 50 -1.92 3.71 -2.50
N ALA A 51 -1.85 3.16 -1.29
CA ALA A 51 -2.90 2.32 -0.74
C ALA A 51 -4.22 3.08 -0.53
N GLU A 52 -4.15 4.34 -0.11
CA GLU A 52 -5.34 5.20 -0.01
C GLU A 52 -5.96 5.50 -1.37
N GLN A 53 -5.13 5.83 -2.37
CA GLN A 53 -5.57 6.04 -3.74
C GLN A 53 -6.21 4.78 -4.34
N ALA A 54 -5.60 3.61 -4.13
CA ALA A 54 -6.15 2.34 -4.58
C ALA A 54 -7.56 2.11 -4.02
N ARG A 55 -7.75 2.32 -2.71
CA ARG A 55 -9.07 2.21 -2.06
C ARG A 55 -10.10 3.18 -2.65
N GLU A 56 -9.68 4.38 -3.01
CA GLU A 56 -10.58 5.35 -3.64
C GLU A 56 -10.97 4.91 -5.06
N TYR A 57 -10.01 4.43 -5.86
CA TYR A 57 -10.32 3.92 -7.19
C TYR A 57 -11.20 2.67 -7.17
N GLU A 58 -10.99 1.77 -6.22
CA GLU A 58 -11.88 0.62 -5.99
C GLU A 58 -13.32 1.10 -5.72
N ARG A 59 -13.51 2.07 -4.81
CA ARG A 59 -14.83 2.65 -4.54
C ARG A 59 -15.46 3.28 -5.79
N GLN A 60 -14.68 3.99 -6.59
CA GLN A 60 -15.18 4.61 -7.82
C GLN A 60 -15.59 3.57 -8.85
N LEU A 61 -14.78 2.52 -9.00
CA LEU A 61 -15.08 1.41 -9.90
C LEU A 61 -16.33 0.65 -9.45
N ASP A 62 -16.49 0.39 -8.16
CA ASP A 62 -17.69 -0.22 -7.60
C ASP A 62 -18.94 0.62 -7.86
N ARG A 63 -18.86 1.95 -7.67
CA ARG A 63 -19.96 2.86 -7.98
C ARG A 63 -20.32 2.83 -9.47
N ALA A 64 -19.32 2.87 -10.34
CA ALA A 64 -19.53 2.83 -11.79
C ALA A 64 -20.16 1.50 -12.23
N TYR A 65 -19.67 0.38 -11.69
CA TYR A 65 -20.21 -0.95 -11.93
C TYR A 65 -21.70 -1.02 -11.54
N LEU A 66 -22.04 -0.58 -10.33
CA LEU A 66 -23.42 -0.63 -9.83
C LEU A 66 -24.36 0.37 -10.51
N ALA A 67 -23.82 1.46 -11.05
CA ALA A 67 -24.58 2.41 -11.85
C ALA A 67 -25.09 1.78 -13.16
N ALA A 68 -24.43 0.73 -13.67
CA ALA A 68 -24.87 0.01 -14.88
C ALA A 68 -26.14 -0.82 -14.67
N TYR A 69 -26.52 -1.10 -13.41
CA TYR A 69 -27.71 -1.87 -13.07
C TYR A 69 -28.92 -0.98 -12.81
N SER A 70 -30.11 -1.51 -13.10
CA SER A 70 -31.37 -0.89 -12.68
C SER A 70 -31.44 -0.86 -11.14
N PRO A 71 -32.23 0.06 -10.52
CA PRO A 71 -32.31 0.15 -9.06
C PRO A 71 -32.76 -1.15 -8.36
N LYS A 72 -33.57 -1.98 -9.04
CA LYS A 72 -34.01 -3.28 -8.51
C LYS A 72 -32.84 -4.28 -8.54
N ASP A 73 -32.20 -4.43 -9.69
CA ASP A 73 -31.11 -5.40 -9.90
C ASP A 73 -29.87 -5.04 -9.06
N ARG A 74 -29.65 -3.74 -8.80
CA ARG A 74 -28.57 -3.27 -7.93
C ARG A 74 -28.66 -3.85 -6.51
N ARG A 75 -29.87 -4.00 -5.95
CA ARG A 75 -30.06 -4.56 -4.61
C ARG A 75 -29.68 -6.05 -4.58
N GLU A 76 -30.10 -6.78 -5.59
CA GLU A 76 -29.80 -8.21 -5.73
C GLU A 76 -28.29 -8.44 -5.89
N GLU A 77 -27.63 -7.60 -6.69
CA GLU A 77 -26.18 -7.62 -6.88
C GLU A 77 -25.40 -7.26 -5.61
N TYR A 78 -25.86 -6.28 -4.84
CA TYR A 78 -25.27 -5.98 -3.52
C TYR A 78 -25.38 -7.16 -2.56
N GLN A 79 -26.55 -7.81 -2.49
CA GLN A 79 -26.76 -8.96 -1.60
C GLN A 79 -25.85 -10.11 -2.01
N ARG A 80 -25.76 -10.42 -3.32
CA ARG A 80 -24.87 -11.47 -3.85
C ARG A 80 -23.41 -11.24 -3.44
N ARG A 81 -22.90 -10.00 -3.57
CA ARG A 81 -21.51 -9.67 -3.19
C ARG A 81 -21.27 -9.78 -1.68
N LEU A 82 -22.25 -9.43 -0.85
CA LEU A 82 -22.16 -9.61 0.60
C LEU A 82 -22.15 -11.09 0.97
N ASP A 83 -23.02 -11.89 0.37
CA ASP A 83 -23.10 -13.33 0.62
C ASP A 83 -21.78 -14.01 0.23
N GLU A 84 -21.17 -13.65 -0.91
CA GLU A 84 -19.86 -14.14 -1.35
C GLU A 84 -18.73 -13.74 -0.39
N TYR A 85 -18.73 -12.51 0.10
CA TYR A 85 -17.74 -12.02 1.06
C TYR A 85 -17.77 -12.84 2.35
N PHE A 86 -18.94 -13.02 2.94
CA PHE A 86 -19.10 -13.77 4.19
C PHE A 86 -18.85 -15.27 4.03
N GLN A 87 -19.21 -15.86 2.88
CA GLN A 87 -18.83 -17.25 2.59
C GLN A 87 -17.32 -17.43 2.54
N THR A 88 -16.61 -16.49 1.92
CA THR A 88 -15.14 -16.54 1.82
C THR A 88 -14.46 -16.31 3.17
N GLU A 89 -14.97 -15.39 4.00
CA GLU A 89 -14.45 -15.17 5.36
C GLU A 89 -14.70 -16.39 6.26
N ASP A 90 -15.88 -16.99 6.19
CA ASP A 90 -16.19 -18.21 6.95
C ASP A 90 -15.25 -19.35 6.55
N GLU A 91 -15.05 -19.58 5.25
CA GLU A 91 -14.11 -20.60 4.75
C GLU A 91 -12.67 -20.37 5.26
N GLN A 92 -12.20 -19.12 5.23
CA GLN A 92 -10.87 -18.78 5.74
C GLN A 92 -10.77 -19.01 7.24
N PHE A 93 -11.74 -18.53 8.02
CA PHE A 93 -11.79 -18.67 9.48
C PHE A 93 -11.76 -20.15 9.91
N PHE A 94 -12.56 -21.01 9.27
CA PHE A 94 -12.60 -22.45 9.59
C PHE A 94 -11.35 -23.20 9.09
N SER A 95 -10.74 -22.77 7.98
CA SER A 95 -9.49 -23.37 7.49
C SER A 95 -8.27 -23.03 8.37
N ASP A 96 -8.19 -21.80 8.88
CA ASP A 96 -7.10 -21.35 9.74
C ASP A 96 -7.25 -21.86 11.18
N SER A 97 -8.46 -21.81 11.76
CA SER A 97 -8.72 -22.38 13.10
C SER A 97 -8.53 -23.90 13.13
N GLY A 98 -8.80 -24.59 12.02
CA GLY A 98 -8.42 -25.99 11.84
C GLY A 98 -6.91 -26.20 11.88
N ARG A 99 -6.12 -25.38 11.18
CA ARG A 99 -4.64 -25.47 11.16
C ARG A 99 -3.98 -25.23 12.52
N THR A 100 -4.49 -24.31 13.33
CA THR A 100 -3.94 -24.04 14.66
C THR A 100 -4.19 -25.20 15.63
N ALA A 101 -5.38 -25.80 15.58
CA ALA A 101 -5.72 -26.94 16.45
C ALA A 101 -4.84 -28.18 16.21
N TRP A 102 -4.37 -28.43 14.98
CA TRP A 102 -3.44 -29.53 14.67
C TRP A 102 -2.00 -29.30 15.14
N LYS A 103 -1.57 -28.04 15.31
CA LYS A 103 -0.20 -27.70 15.75
C LYS A 103 -0.01 -27.76 17.27
N GLU A 104 -1.09 -27.64 18.04
CA GLU A 104 -1.03 -27.73 19.52
C GLU A 104 -1.28 -29.15 20.03
N ALA A 105 -1.74 -30.06 19.17
CA ALA A 105 -2.01 -31.46 19.51
C ALA A 105 -0.89 -32.45 19.09
N ALA A 106 0.23 -31.95 18.55
CA ALA A 106 1.40 -32.72 18.11
C ALA A 106 2.66 -32.32 18.89
#